data_AF-A0A252F1P7-F1
#
_entry.id   AF-A0A252F1P7-F1
#
_cell.length_a   1.000
_cell.length_b   1.000
_cell.length_c   1.000
_cell.angle_alpha   90.00
_cell.angle_beta   90.00
_cell.angle_gamma   90.00
#
_symmetry.space_group_name_H-M   'P 1'
#
loop_
_entity.id
_entity.type
_entity.pdbx_description
1 polymer ?
#
loop_
_entity_poly.entity_id
_entity_poly.type
_entity_poly.pdbx_seq_one_letter_code
_entity_poly.pdbx_strand_id
1 'polypeptide(L)'
;MPTATNMQQLKEMLQSELKNAMQEVNKESLKIMKRETGNFYKSSVPPAKYRRTYALSRTPRTTTVSSLGNLAGFEAYLDQNHTYSTGRDLRAMSALLPAAEAHTYGIKGNGGFWRRSESAIGQKLKETMKSHFG
;
A
#
# COMPACT_ATOMS: atom_id res chain seq x y z
N MET A 1 0.30 22.82 -20.00
CA MET A 1 1.22 21.78 -20.50
C MET A 1 2.01 22.33 -21.67
N PRO A 2 3.25 21.89 -21.91
CA PRO A 2 3.96 22.18 -23.16
C PRO A 2 3.13 21.74 -24.37
N THR A 3 3.35 22.33 -25.54
CA THR A 3 2.70 21.91 -26.79
C THR A 3 3.65 21.05 -27.59
N ALA A 4 3.25 19.84 -27.95
CA ALA A 4 4.03 18.97 -28.83
C ALA A 4 4.01 19.50 -30.27
N THR A 5 5.16 19.52 -30.95
CA THR A 5 5.26 19.91 -32.38
C THR A 5 5.34 18.71 -33.31
N ASN A 6 5.46 17.50 -32.77
CA ASN A 6 5.45 16.24 -33.53
C ASN A 6 5.00 15.05 -32.65
N MET A 7 4.74 13.90 -33.29
CA MET A 7 4.24 12.70 -32.62
C MET A 7 5.21 12.11 -31.60
N GLN A 8 6.52 12.26 -31.81
CA GLN A 8 7.52 11.75 -30.88
C GLN A 8 7.50 12.56 -29.58
N GLN A 9 7.45 13.90 -29.68
CA GLN A 9 7.30 14.77 -28.52
C GLN A 9 5.99 14.53 -27.77
N LEU A 10 4.88 14.32 -28.50
CA LEU A 10 3.60 13.99 -27.88
C LEU A 10 3.72 12.68 -27.07
N LYS A 11 4.35 11.65 -27.65
CA LYS A 11 4.58 10.37 -26.98
C LYS A 11 5.41 10.52 -25.71
N GLU A 12 6.52 11.26 -25.78
CA GLU A 12 7.40 11.51 -24.63
C GLU A 12 6.67 12.27 -23.51
N MET A 13 5.86 13.27 -23.87
CA MET A 13 5.05 14.00 -22.90
C MET A 13 4.03 13.10 -22.21
N LEU A 14 3.32 12.25 -22.95
CA LEU A 14 2.37 11.29 -22.38
C LEU A 14 3.05 10.26 -21.46
N GLN A 15 4.23 9.77 -21.85
CA GLN A 15 5.01 8.84 -21.03
C GLN A 15 5.49 9.49 -19.73
N SER A 16 5.93 10.75 -19.80
CA SER A 16 6.33 11.54 -18.64
C SER A 16 5.15 11.75 -17.68
N GLU A 17 4.00 12.16 -18.22
CA GLU A 17 2.79 12.39 -17.43
C GLU A 17 2.29 11.11 -16.77
N LEU A 18 2.31 9.97 -17.50
CA LEU A 18 1.93 8.68 -16.94
C LEU A 18 2.86 8.27 -15.78
N LYS A 19 4.17 8.52 -15.92
CA LYS A 19 5.14 8.27 -14.85
C LYS A 19 4.87 9.16 -13.63
N ASN A 20 4.57 10.44 -13.84
CA ASN A 20 4.23 11.38 -12.75
C ASN A 20 2.95 10.93 -12.01
N ALA A 21 1.91 10.55 -12.75
CA ALA A 21 0.68 10.00 -12.19
C ALA A 21 0.99 8.76 -11.32
N MET A 22 1.78 7.81 -11.83
CA MET A 22 2.13 6.61 -11.07
C MET A 22 2.99 6.90 -9.83
N GLN A 23 3.86 7.91 -9.87
CA GLN A 23 4.63 8.34 -8.70
C GLN A 23 3.73 8.91 -7.60
N GLU A 24 2.70 9.67 -7.97
CA GLU A 24 1.70 10.17 -7.03
C GLU A 24 0.91 9.02 -6.40
N VAL A 25 0.39 8.10 -7.22
CA VAL A 25 -0.36 6.92 -6.74
C VAL A 25 0.54 6.06 -5.84
N ASN A 26 1.82 5.87 -6.16
CA ASN A 26 2.77 5.13 -5.33
C ASN A 26 2.91 5.72 -3.92
N LYS A 27 3.15 7.04 -3.85
CA LYS A 27 3.30 7.76 -2.58
C LYS A 27 2.04 7.67 -1.72
N GLU A 28 0.88 7.83 -2.34
CA GLU A 28 -0.41 7.77 -1.63
C GLU A 28 -0.77 6.33 -1.23
N SER A 29 -0.43 5.33 -2.04
CA SER A 29 -0.61 3.92 -1.70
C SER A 29 0.12 3.54 -0.42
N LEU A 30 1.37 3.99 -0.27
CA LEU A 30 2.14 3.75 0.95
C LEU A 30 1.48 4.40 2.19
N LYS A 31 0.96 5.62 2.05
CA LYS A 31 0.26 6.31 3.13
C LYS A 31 -1.04 5.59 3.51
N ILE A 32 -1.84 5.17 2.51
CA ILE A 32 -3.07 4.42 2.70
C ILE A 32 -2.79 3.12 3.46
N MET A 33 -1.84 2.31 2.98
CA MET A 33 -1.49 1.05 3.64
C MET A 33 -1.01 1.26 5.08
N LYS A 34 -0.17 2.27 5.34
CA LYS A 34 0.28 2.62 6.71
C LYS A 34 -0.89 3.04 7.61
N ARG A 35 -1.84 3.81 7.08
CA ARG A 35 -3.04 4.21 7.80
C ARG A 35 -3.91 3.00 8.15
N GLU A 36 -4.20 2.13 7.19
CA GLU A 36 -5.09 0.97 7.41
C GLU A 36 -4.46 -0.08 8.34
N THR A 37 -3.17 -0.40 8.15
CA THR A 37 -2.42 -1.28 9.07
C THR A 37 -2.25 -0.67 10.47
N GLY A 38 -2.16 0.67 10.58
CA GLY A 38 -2.21 1.35 11.88
C GLY A 38 -3.59 1.30 12.53
N ASN A 39 -4.66 1.47 11.75
CA ASN A 39 -6.05 1.42 12.21
C ASN A 39 -6.45 0.04 12.74
N PHE A 40 -5.77 -1.03 12.31
CA PHE A 40 -5.90 -2.36 12.92
C PHE A 40 -5.78 -2.30 14.46
N TYR A 41 -4.85 -1.50 14.98
CA TYR A 41 -4.60 -1.39 16.42
C TYR A 41 -5.52 -0.40 17.14
N LYS A 42 -6.38 0.34 16.43
CA LYS A 42 -7.35 1.28 17.03
C LYS A 42 -8.63 0.60 17.52
N SER A 43 -8.71 -0.73 17.48
CA SER A 43 -9.84 -1.47 18.04
C SER A 43 -10.05 -1.10 19.52
N SER A 44 -11.31 -0.81 19.88
CA SER A 44 -11.75 -0.37 21.21
C SER A 44 -11.54 -1.41 22.30
N VAL A 45 -11.30 -2.68 21.93
CA VAL A 45 -11.01 -3.76 22.88
C VAL A 45 -9.51 -4.09 22.83
N PRO A 46 -8.71 -3.61 23.79
CA PRO A 46 -7.31 -4.00 23.89
C PRO A 46 -7.20 -5.50 24.25
N PRO A 47 -6.17 -6.20 23.77
CA PRO A 47 -5.96 -7.60 24.12
C PRO A 47 -5.58 -7.75 25.60
N ALA A 48 -6.33 -8.56 26.34
CA ALA A 48 -6.03 -8.85 27.75
C ALA A 48 -4.85 -9.81 27.96
N LYS A 49 -4.55 -10.66 26.96
CA LYS A 49 -3.61 -11.79 27.08
C LYS A 49 -2.21 -11.52 26.51
N TYR A 50 -2.01 -10.42 25.80
CA TYR A 50 -0.73 -10.13 25.14
C TYR A 50 -0.51 -8.64 24.90
N ARG A 51 0.75 -8.21 24.82
CA ARG A 51 1.13 -6.84 24.45
C ARG A 51 1.25 -6.71 22.93
N ARG A 52 0.72 -5.63 22.36
CA ARG A 52 0.88 -5.32 20.93
C ARG A 52 2.33 -4.91 20.63
N THR A 53 2.89 -5.49 19.57
CA THR A 53 4.23 -5.15 19.05
C THR A 53 4.18 -4.07 17.98
N TYR A 54 2.99 -3.77 17.46
CA TYR A 54 2.75 -2.86 16.34
C TYR A 54 3.47 -3.26 15.04
N ALA A 55 3.93 -4.52 14.93
CA ALA A 55 4.71 -4.99 13.78
C ALA A 55 3.99 -4.84 12.44
N LEU A 56 2.65 -4.97 12.41
CA LEU A 56 1.86 -4.84 11.19
C LEU A 56 1.96 -3.45 10.56
N SER A 57 2.09 -2.38 11.36
CA SER A 57 2.20 -1.02 10.79
C SER A 57 3.53 -0.77 10.08
N ARG A 58 4.50 -1.69 10.26
CA ARG A 58 5.83 -1.65 9.65
C ARG A 58 5.95 -2.53 8.42
N THR A 59 4.91 -3.26 8.02
CA THR A 59 4.94 -4.14 6.84
C THR A 59 4.66 -3.44 5.50
N PRO A 60 3.93 -2.31 5.40
CA PRO A 60 3.67 -1.69 4.09
C PRO A 60 4.95 -1.35 3.32
N ARG A 61 4.99 -1.75 2.05
CA ARG A 61 6.07 -1.47 1.09
C ARG A 61 5.49 -1.11 -0.27
N THR A 62 6.23 -0.30 -1.00
CA THR A 62 6.04 -0.12 -2.44
C THR A 62 7.37 -0.29 -3.15
N THR A 63 7.35 -0.77 -4.40
CA THR A 63 8.53 -0.70 -5.28
C THR A 63 8.65 0.67 -5.93
N THR A 64 9.81 0.95 -6.53
CA THR A 64 9.98 2.13 -7.36
C THR A 64 9.09 2.05 -8.60
N VAL A 65 8.55 3.19 -9.04
CA VAL A 65 7.82 3.26 -10.31
C VAL A 65 8.77 2.92 -11.46
N SER A 66 8.46 1.85 -12.18
CA SER A 66 9.11 1.48 -13.43
C SER A 66 8.25 1.91 -14.62
N SER A 67 8.90 2.32 -15.70
CA SER A 67 8.24 2.68 -16.96
C SER A 67 8.92 1.96 -18.13
N LEU A 68 8.13 1.26 -18.96
CA LEU A 68 8.60 0.57 -20.15
C LEU A 68 7.62 0.84 -21.31
N GLY A 69 8.07 1.57 -22.32
CA GLY A 69 7.24 1.91 -23.47
C GLY A 69 5.98 2.67 -23.05
N ASN A 70 4.83 2.04 -23.18
CA ASN A 70 3.53 2.65 -22.88
C ASN A 70 2.96 2.22 -21.51
N LEU A 71 3.78 1.57 -20.69
CA LEU A 71 3.41 1.09 -19.37
C LEU A 71 4.21 1.83 -18.30
N ALA A 72 3.55 2.23 -17.23
CA ALA A 72 4.19 2.61 -15.98
C ALA A 72 3.44 1.98 -14.82
N GLY A 73 4.16 1.54 -13.79
CA GLY A 73 3.57 0.86 -12.66
C GLY A 73 4.54 0.62 -11.52
N PHE A 74 3.99 0.11 -10.42
CA PHE A 74 4.71 -0.27 -9.22
C PHE A 74 3.92 -1.37 -8.52
N GLU A 75 4.56 -2.02 -7.55
CA GLU A 75 3.92 -3.00 -6.67
C GLU A 75 3.71 -2.38 -5.29
N ALA A 76 2.55 -2.65 -4.69
CA ALA A 76 2.25 -2.35 -3.30
C ALA A 76 1.97 -3.65 -2.58
N TYR A 77 2.64 -3.89 -1.46
CA TYR A 77 2.55 -5.16 -0.73
C TYR A 77 2.84 -4.99 0.77
N LEU A 78 2.49 -6.02 1.54
CA LEU A 78 2.88 -6.13 2.94
C LEU A 78 4.07 -7.08 3.05
N ASP A 79 5.16 -6.60 3.64
CA ASP A 79 6.38 -7.35 3.91
C ASP A 79 6.09 -8.54 4.83
N GLN A 80 6.03 -9.73 4.23
CA GLN A 80 5.77 -10.98 4.92
C GLN A 80 6.99 -11.52 5.67
N ASN A 81 8.18 -11.05 5.31
CA ASN A 81 9.46 -11.45 5.91
C ASN A 81 9.80 -10.61 7.14
N HIS A 82 9.01 -9.58 7.44
CA HIS A 82 9.18 -8.80 8.66
C HIS A 82 9.09 -9.71 9.89
N THR A 83 10.19 -9.79 10.63
CA THR A 83 10.23 -10.52 11.89
C THR A 83 9.93 -9.59 13.05
N TYR A 84 9.26 -10.12 14.06
CA TYR A 84 8.98 -9.37 15.29
C TYR A 84 9.12 -10.28 16.51
N SER A 85 9.51 -9.70 17.64
CA SER A 85 9.66 -10.44 18.90
C SER A 85 8.36 -10.46 19.69
N THR A 86 7.99 -11.62 20.22
CA THR A 86 6.91 -11.79 21.21
C THR A 86 7.44 -11.74 22.66
N GLY A 87 8.72 -11.44 22.84
CA GLY A 87 9.42 -11.47 24.12
C GLY A 87 10.15 -12.79 24.41
N ARG A 88 9.61 -13.93 23.95
CA ARG A 88 10.29 -15.24 24.03
C ARG A 88 10.88 -15.71 22.71
N ASP A 89 10.18 -15.45 21.59
CA ASP A 89 10.58 -15.93 20.26
C ASP A 89 10.50 -14.81 19.22
N LEU A 90 11.24 -14.97 18.12
CA LEU A 90 11.01 -14.23 16.88
C LEU A 90 9.95 -14.95 16.05
N ARG A 91 9.01 -14.19 15.50
CA ARG A 91 7.97 -14.71 14.59
C ARG A 91 7.99 -13.96 13.28
N ALA A 92 7.79 -14.71 12.19
CA ALA A 92 7.59 -14.15 10.86
C ALA A 92 6.15 -13.66 10.71
N MET A 93 5.98 -12.56 9.98
CA MET A 93 4.68 -11.95 9.74
C MET A 93 3.78 -12.78 8.80
N SER A 94 4.38 -13.56 7.89
CA SER A 94 3.69 -14.44 6.94
C SER A 94 2.61 -15.33 7.57
N ALA A 95 2.89 -15.91 8.74
CA ALA A 95 1.97 -16.81 9.43
C ALA A 95 0.72 -16.11 10.03
N LEU A 96 0.74 -14.78 10.17
CA LEU A 96 -0.26 -14.04 10.91
C LEU A 96 -0.99 -13.00 10.09
N LEU A 97 -0.44 -12.55 8.97
CA LEU A 97 -1.10 -11.60 8.08
C LEU A 97 -2.49 -12.08 7.64
N PRO A 98 -2.68 -13.31 7.15
CA PRO A 98 -4.00 -13.80 6.75
C PRO A 98 -4.98 -13.84 7.94
N ALA A 99 -4.50 -14.28 9.11
CA ALA A 99 -5.31 -14.35 10.32
C ALA A 99 -5.71 -12.96 10.85
N ALA A 100 -4.79 -11.99 10.81
CA ALA A 100 -5.04 -10.61 11.21
C ALA A 100 -6.01 -9.92 10.24
N GLU A 101 -5.87 -10.17 8.94
CA GLU A 101 -6.77 -9.64 7.92
C GLU A 101 -8.19 -10.22 8.07
N ALA A 102 -8.30 -11.54 8.24
CA ALA A 102 -9.57 -12.24 8.43
C ALA A 102 -10.18 -12.06 9.84
N HIS A 103 -9.43 -11.46 10.77
CA HIS A 103 -9.82 -11.31 12.16
C HIS A 103 -10.11 -12.66 12.86
N THR A 104 -9.21 -13.62 12.71
CA THR A 104 -9.35 -14.99 13.24
C THR A 104 -8.27 -15.32 14.31
N TYR A 105 -8.30 -16.55 14.85
CA TYR A 105 -7.32 -17.06 15.83
C TYR A 105 -7.17 -16.22 17.11
N GLY A 106 -8.23 -15.54 17.53
CA GLY A 106 -8.22 -14.71 18.75
C GLY A 106 -7.36 -13.45 18.65
N ILE A 107 -6.87 -13.10 17.46
CA ILE A 107 -6.17 -11.84 17.21
C ILE A 107 -7.15 -10.68 17.38
N LYS A 108 -6.86 -9.75 18.30
CA LYS A 108 -7.70 -8.58 18.58
C LYS A 108 -7.23 -7.34 17.82
N GLY A 109 -7.97 -6.97 16.77
CA GLY A 109 -7.76 -5.77 15.98
C GLY A 109 -8.82 -5.57 14.90
N ASN A 110 -8.76 -4.45 14.19
CA ASN A 110 -9.67 -4.16 13.08
C ASN A 110 -9.15 -4.80 11.78
N GLY A 111 -9.53 -6.06 11.54
CA GLY A 111 -9.23 -6.78 10.30
C GLY A 111 -9.78 -6.09 9.04
N GLY A 112 -9.56 -6.69 7.86
CA GLY A 112 -9.96 -6.11 6.57
C GLY A 112 -9.12 -4.92 6.12
N PHE A 113 -7.93 -4.72 6.71
CA PHE A 113 -7.07 -3.57 6.43
C PHE A 113 -6.47 -3.65 5.03
N TRP A 114 -6.18 -4.85 4.52
CA TRP A 114 -5.67 -5.04 3.17
C TRP A 114 -6.75 -4.74 2.14
N ARG A 115 -7.92 -5.36 2.30
CA ARG A 115 -9.07 -5.11 1.41
C ARG A 115 -9.46 -3.63 1.34
N ARG A 116 -9.43 -2.92 2.48
CA ARG A 116 -9.66 -1.46 2.52
C ARG A 116 -8.55 -0.69 1.81
N SER A 117 -7.30 -1.11 1.94
CA SER A 117 -6.17 -0.51 1.25
C SER A 117 -6.31 -0.65 -0.27
N GLU A 118 -6.61 -1.86 -0.76
CA GLU A 118 -6.81 -2.14 -2.19
C GLU A 118 -7.92 -1.26 -2.78
N SER A 119 -9.07 -1.18 -2.10
CA SER A 119 -10.19 -0.34 -2.54
C SER A 119 -9.81 1.14 -2.60
N ALA A 120 -9.18 1.67 -1.55
CA ALA A 120 -8.78 3.07 -1.49
C ALA A 120 -7.66 3.42 -2.49
N ILE A 121 -6.71 2.51 -2.72
CA ILE A 121 -5.67 2.66 -3.75
C ILE A 121 -6.31 2.69 -5.14
N GLY A 122 -7.27 1.79 -5.41
CA GLY A 122 -8.00 1.76 -6.67
C GLY A 122 -8.79 3.05 -6.93
N GLN A 123 -9.39 3.65 -5.90
CA GLN A 123 -10.03 4.97 -6.00
C GLN A 123 -9.00 6.06 -6.30
N LYS A 124 -7.89 6.09 -5.55
CA LYS A 124 -6.84 7.09 -5.75
C LYS A 124 -6.21 7.02 -7.14
N LEU A 125 -6.02 5.82 -7.68
CA LEU A 125 -5.58 5.62 -9.06
C LEU A 125 -6.54 6.29 -10.06
N LYS A 126 -7.85 6.06 -9.92
CA LYS A 126 -8.86 6.67 -10.81
C LYS A 126 -8.85 8.20 -10.72
N GLU A 127 -8.77 8.74 -9.51
CA GLU A 127 -8.71 10.19 -9.27
C GLU A 127 -7.47 10.82 -9.90
N THR A 128 -6.29 10.22 -9.67
CA THR A 128 -5.03 10.73 -10.21
C THR A 128 -5.01 10.63 -11.73
N MET A 129 -5.48 9.53 -12.33
CA MET A 129 -5.57 9.42 -13.79
C MET A 129 -6.50 10.48 -14.38
N LYS A 130 -7.64 10.75 -13.75
CA LYS A 130 -8.54 11.83 -14.17
C LYS A 130 -7.88 13.20 -14.05
N SER A 131 -7.08 13.44 -13.01
CA SER A 131 -6.41 14.73 -12.81
C SER A 131 -5.28 14.99 -13.81
N HIS A 132 -4.59 13.95 -14.28
CA HIS A 132 -3.44 14.08 -15.19
C HIS A 132 -3.84 14.04 -16.67
N PHE A 133 -4.98 13.40 -17.01
CA PHE A 133 -5.40 13.15 -18.40
C PHE A 133 -6.83 13.56 -18.74
N GLY A 134 -7.61 14.03 -17.76
CA GLY A 134 -9.02 14.41 -17.94
C GLY A 134 -9.27 15.89 -18.14
#